data_AF-G3HNT5-F1
#
_entry.id   AF-G3HNT5-F1
#
_cell.length_a   1.000
_cell.length_b   1.000
_cell.length_c   1.000
_cell.angle_alpha   90.00
_cell.angle_beta   90.00
_cell.angle_gamma   90.00
#
_symmetry.space_group_name_H-M   'P 1'
#
loop_
_entity.id
_entity.type
_entity.pdbx_description
1 polymer ?
#
loop_
_entity_poly.entity_id
_entity_poly.type
_entity_poly.pdbx_seq_one_letter_code
_entity_poly.pdbx_strand_id
1 'polypeptide(L)'
;MWSMLPTLEEPCQEAARLEGNSEAYACNSLISKILCEFCHYMPGSTCAMDGLPPEKWPQLLKELCSTHIPTLFCPRLVLEVLVVLRGISSQCQRVSDQVTTSLQLRHRQWVEHKLRSRQRQNYLRMLNSVKLLSPVLHLTLLLLALEVVSVHAVQGKSSQERHQYLRFLKSILQYTENLVSYTNREKNKWNETIKLTHAVLLRILTFSEKKQMLMHLTKNSTNQVDTS
;
A
#
# COMPACT_ATOMS: atom_id res chain seq x y z
N MET A 1 -4.77 -4.65 10.50
CA MET A 1 -3.95 -5.24 9.44
C MET A 1 -2.71 -5.82 10.11
N TRP A 2 -2.49 -7.13 10.02
CA TRP A 2 -1.40 -8.00 10.53
C TRP A 2 -0.75 -7.75 11.92
N SER A 3 -1.16 -6.77 12.71
CA SER A 3 -0.62 -6.42 14.04
C SER A 3 -0.97 -7.40 15.17
N MET A 4 -1.76 -8.44 14.90
CA MET A 4 -2.29 -9.38 15.92
C MET A 4 -1.73 -10.80 15.79
N LEU A 5 -0.63 -11.01 15.07
CA LEU A 5 -0.03 -12.35 15.04
C LEU A 5 0.76 -12.62 16.33
N PRO A 6 0.57 -13.80 16.96
CA PRO A 6 1.17 -14.14 18.24
C PRO A 6 2.67 -13.88 18.19
N THR A 7 3.19 -13.26 19.24
CA THR A 7 4.57 -12.84 19.50
C THR A 7 5.60 -13.67 18.72
N LEU A 8 5.86 -13.24 17.48
CA LEU A 8 6.77 -13.87 16.53
C LEU A 8 8.24 -13.61 16.91
N GLU A 9 8.55 -13.23 18.14
CA GLU A 9 9.86 -12.67 18.52
C GLU A 9 11.02 -13.59 18.19
N GLU A 10 10.94 -14.89 18.51
CA GLU A 10 11.99 -15.86 18.18
C GLU A 10 12.17 -16.03 16.65
N PRO A 11 11.15 -16.38 15.85
CA PRO A 11 11.27 -16.41 14.38
C PRO A 11 11.67 -15.07 13.76
N CYS A 12 11.22 -13.95 14.31
CA CYS A 12 11.52 -12.62 13.79
C CYS A 12 12.97 -12.21 14.05
N GLN A 13 13.55 -12.59 15.19
CA GLN A 13 14.97 -12.38 15.50
C GLN A 13 15.85 -13.28 14.64
N GLU A 14 15.48 -14.54 14.45
CA GLU A 14 16.22 -15.45 13.57
C GLU A 14 16.14 -15.01 12.09
N ALA A 15 14.99 -14.47 11.66
CA ALA A 15 14.84 -13.88 10.35
C ALA A 15 15.66 -12.58 10.17
N ALA A 16 15.80 -11.77 11.23
CA ALA A 16 16.65 -10.58 11.21
C ALA A 16 18.16 -10.91 11.18
N ARG A 17 18.58 -12.05 11.75
CA ARG A 17 19.99 -12.52 11.67
C ARG A 17 20.38 -13.04 10.29
N LEU A 18 19.41 -13.44 9.47
CA LEU A 18 19.61 -13.81 8.06
C LEU A 18 19.72 -12.58 7.13
N GLU A 19 19.64 -11.37 7.68
CA GLU A 19 19.44 -10.15 6.92
C GLU A 19 20.75 -9.55 6.39
N GLY A 20 20.81 -9.44 5.07
CA GLY A 20 21.84 -8.71 4.31
C GLY A 20 21.21 -8.02 3.09
N ASN A 21 20.02 -7.40 3.25
CA ASN A 21 19.22 -6.91 2.12
C ASN A 21 19.12 -5.38 2.11
N SER A 22 20.09 -4.73 1.47
CA SER A 22 20.06 -3.29 1.17
C SER A 22 18.73 -2.84 0.52
N GLU A 23 18.08 -3.72 -0.24
CA GLU A 23 16.83 -3.45 -0.94
C GLU A 23 15.63 -3.26 -0.01
N ALA A 24 15.56 -3.99 1.12
CA ALA A 24 14.49 -3.81 2.10
C ALA A 24 14.62 -2.47 2.83
N TYR A 25 15.86 -2.07 3.18
CA TYR A 25 16.15 -0.74 3.72
C TYR A 25 15.82 0.38 2.72
N ALA A 26 16.17 0.19 1.44
CA ALA A 26 15.80 1.13 0.39
C ALA A 26 14.27 1.28 0.29
N CYS A 27 13.52 0.18 0.35
CA CYS A 27 12.06 0.24 0.39
C CYS A 27 11.53 0.99 1.62
N ASN A 28 12.06 0.73 2.81
CA ASN A 28 11.65 1.45 4.02
C ASN A 28 11.91 2.97 3.91
N SER A 29 13.05 3.37 3.34
CA SER A 29 13.33 4.79 3.07
C SER A 29 12.33 5.40 2.08
N LEU A 30 11.97 4.68 1.01
CA LEU A 30 10.95 5.13 0.06
C LEU A 30 9.58 5.26 0.72
N ILE A 31 9.19 4.29 1.56
CA ILE A 31 7.91 4.33 2.30
C ILE A 31 7.84 5.60 3.16
N SER A 32 8.86 5.87 3.97
CA SER A 32 8.91 7.08 4.81
C SER A 32 8.80 8.36 3.98
N LYS A 33 9.51 8.46 2.85
CA LYS A 33 9.44 9.62 1.95
C LYS A 33 8.05 9.84 1.39
N ILE A 34 7.43 8.79 0.86
CA ILE A 34 6.07 8.88 0.27
C ILE A 34 5.05 9.21 1.37
N LEU A 35 5.16 8.58 2.55
CA LEU A 35 4.30 8.88 3.68
C LEU A 35 4.39 10.36 4.06
N CYS A 36 5.60 10.90 4.24
CA CYS A 36 5.81 12.31 4.53
C CYS A 36 5.14 13.22 3.48
N GLU A 37 5.20 12.86 2.20
CA GLU A 37 4.51 13.63 1.17
C GLU A 37 2.98 13.58 1.34
N PHE A 38 2.42 12.38 1.54
CA PHE A 38 0.97 12.18 1.67
C PHE A 38 0.38 12.84 2.94
N CYS A 39 1.19 13.00 4.00
CA CYS A 39 0.78 13.68 5.24
C CYS A 39 0.15 15.04 4.98
N HIS A 40 0.69 15.79 4.02
CA HIS A 40 0.28 17.16 3.69
C HIS A 40 -1.12 17.26 3.08
N TYR A 41 -1.74 16.12 2.78
CA TYR A 41 -3.06 15.98 2.18
C TYR A 41 -4.07 15.32 3.13
N MET A 42 -3.65 14.97 4.36
CA MET A 42 -4.56 14.44 5.37
C MET A 42 -5.29 15.57 6.11
N PRO A 43 -6.58 15.40 6.45
CA PRO A 43 -7.30 16.35 7.32
C PRO A 43 -6.60 16.44 8.68
N GLY A 44 -6.28 17.66 9.13
CA GLY A 44 -5.75 17.91 10.49
C GLY A 44 -4.26 17.70 10.72
N SER A 45 -3.40 17.68 9.69
CA SER A 45 -1.97 17.36 9.88
C SER A 45 -1.15 18.52 10.50
N THR A 46 -0.79 18.40 11.78
CA THR A 46 0.52 18.82 12.29
C THR A 46 1.48 17.62 12.17
N CYS A 47 2.61 17.86 11.51
CA CYS A 47 3.55 16.87 11.01
C CYS A 47 4.16 15.97 12.10
N ALA A 48 3.97 14.65 12.00
CA ALA A 48 4.94 13.59 12.33
C ALA A 48 4.25 12.21 12.16
N MET A 49 4.24 11.65 10.94
CA MET A 49 3.79 10.27 10.69
C MET A 49 4.89 9.22 10.92
N ASP A 50 6.07 9.65 11.38
CA ASP A 50 7.08 8.73 11.90
C ASP A 50 6.50 7.99 13.11
N GLY A 51 6.01 6.78 12.86
CA GLY A 51 5.48 5.89 13.90
C GLY A 51 3.98 6.06 14.18
N LEU A 52 3.13 6.41 13.20
CA LEU A 52 1.70 6.35 13.45
C LEU A 52 1.29 4.91 13.86
N PRO A 53 0.78 4.72 15.08
CA PRO A 53 0.50 3.39 15.61
C PRO A 53 -0.52 2.65 14.72
N PRO A 54 -0.37 1.33 14.50
CA PRO A 54 -1.29 0.49 13.71
C PRO A 54 -2.77 0.72 14.04
N GLU A 55 -3.07 1.13 15.27
CA GLU A 55 -4.40 1.37 15.81
C GLU A 55 -5.07 2.66 15.30
N LYS A 56 -4.28 3.66 14.88
CA LYS A 56 -4.80 4.94 14.34
C LYS A 56 -5.09 4.89 12.84
N TRP A 57 -4.46 3.95 12.12
CA TRP A 57 -4.67 3.77 10.68
C TRP A 57 -6.14 3.51 10.27
N PRO A 58 -6.89 2.61 10.96
CA PRO A 58 -8.30 2.38 10.64
C PRO A 58 -9.17 3.63 10.85
N GLN A 59 -8.86 4.43 11.87
CA GLN A 59 -9.62 5.65 12.16
C GLN A 59 -9.41 6.70 11.07
N LEU A 60 -8.16 6.92 10.65
CA LEU A 60 -7.84 7.83 9.54
C LEU A 60 -8.47 7.40 8.23
N LEU A 61 -8.39 6.11 7.88
CA LEU A 61 -9.03 5.59 6.67
C LEU A 61 -10.55 5.74 6.74
N LYS A 62 -11.16 5.53 7.92
CA LYS A 62 -12.59 5.74 8.11
C LYS A 62 -12.97 7.21 7.90
N GLU A 63 -12.19 8.15 8.45
CA GLU A 63 -12.44 9.58 8.30
C GLU A 63 -12.35 10.02 6.83
N LEU A 64 -11.28 9.63 6.13
CA LEU A 64 -11.14 9.89 4.69
C LEU A 64 -12.30 9.29 3.88
N CYS A 65 -12.65 8.04 4.13
CA CYS A 65 -13.72 7.35 3.42
C CYS A 65 -15.14 7.82 3.81
N SER A 66 -15.29 8.60 4.88
CA SER A 66 -16.58 9.19 5.28
C SER A 66 -16.92 10.45 4.49
N THR A 67 -15.98 10.97 3.69
CA THR A 67 -16.23 12.09 2.79
C THR A 67 -17.29 11.72 1.75
N HIS A 68 -18.31 12.57 1.63
CA HIS A 68 -19.41 12.31 0.70
C HIS A 68 -18.96 12.56 -0.75
N ILE A 69 -19.02 11.51 -1.57
CA ILE A 69 -18.72 11.57 -3.00
C ILE A 69 -20.06 11.65 -3.74
N PRO A 70 -20.41 12.79 -4.38
CA PRO A 70 -21.65 12.91 -5.13
C PRO A 70 -21.67 11.89 -6.29
N THR A 71 -22.62 10.95 -6.25
CA THR A 71 -22.73 9.84 -7.22
C THR A 71 -23.83 10.05 -8.27
N LEU A 72 -24.78 10.96 -8.04
CA LEU A 72 -25.81 11.31 -9.01
C LEU A 72 -25.18 12.06 -10.19
N PHE A 73 -25.44 11.57 -11.41
CA PHE A 73 -24.86 12.07 -12.66
C PHE A 73 -23.33 12.06 -12.71
N CYS A 74 -22.70 11.06 -12.07
CA CYS A 74 -21.25 10.93 -12.06
C CYS A 74 -20.67 10.74 -13.48
N PRO A 75 -19.73 11.58 -13.94
CA PRO A 75 -19.17 11.45 -15.28
C PRO A 75 -18.48 10.10 -15.48
N ARG A 76 -18.58 9.55 -16.70
CA ARG A 76 -17.98 8.24 -17.07
C ARG A 76 -16.50 8.13 -16.70
N LEU A 77 -15.78 9.24 -16.76
CA LEU A 77 -14.35 9.34 -16.43
C LEU A 77 -14.08 9.05 -14.95
N VAL A 78 -14.94 9.54 -14.05
CA VAL A 78 -14.84 9.27 -12.61
C VAL A 78 -15.11 7.79 -12.36
N LEU A 79 -16.11 7.21 -13.03
CA LEU A 79 -16.42 5.78 -12.91
C LEU A 79 -15.25 4.90 -13.39
N GLU A 80 -14.57 5.26 -14.48
CA GLU A 80 -13.41 4.52 -14.97
C GLU A 80 -12.28 4.47 -13.94
N VAL A 81 -11.99 5.60 -13.30
CA VAL A 81 -11.00 5.67 -12.20
C VAL A 81 -11.44 4.82 -11.01
N LEU A 82 -12.70 4.95 -10.57
CA LEU A 82 -13.24 4.20 -9.43
C LEU A 82 -13.19 2.69 -9.64
N VAL A 83 -13.41 2.20 -10.87
CA VAL A 83 -13.31 0.76 -11.18
C VAL A 83 -11.88 0.27 -10.94
N VAL A 84 -10.87 1.02 -11.37
CA VAL A 84 -9.46 0.63 -11.14
C VAL A 84 -9.12 0.68 -9.65
N LEU A 85 -9.53 1.74 -8.93
CA LEU A 85 -9.30 1.88 -7.48
C LEU A 85 -9.97 0.74 -6.69
N ARG A 86 -11.20 0.35 -7.04
CA ARG A 86 -11.90 -0.82 -6.46
C ARG A 86 -11.15 -2.12 -6.76
N GLY A 87 -10.64 -2.27 -7.98
CA GLY A 87 -9.79 -3.40 -8.35
C GLY A 87 -8.57 -3.52 -7.44
N ILE A 88 -7.84 -2.41 -7.23
CA ILE A 88 -6.65 -2.39 -6.36
C ILE A 88 -7.05 -2.78 -4.93
N SER A 89 -8.11 -2.18 -4.38
CA SER A 89 -8.61 -2.47 -3.04
C SER A 89 -8.97 -3.96 -2.86
N SER A 90 -9.68 -4.54 -3.83
CA SER A 90 -10.01 -5.97 -3.83
C SER A 90 -8.76 -6.86 -3.82
N GLN A 91 -7.74 -6.53 -4.61
CA GLN A 91 -6.48 -7.28 -4.59
C GLN A 91 -5.72 -7.10 -3.26
N CYS A 92 -5.67 -5.89 -2.68
CA CYS A 92 -5.09 -5.67 -1.36
C CYS A 92 -5.76 -6.53 -0.28
N GLN A 93 -7.10 -6.66 -0.33
CA GLN A 93 -7.83 -7.54 0.57
C GLN A 93 -7.43 -9.01 0.36
N ARG A 94 -7.39 -9.49 -0.89
CA ARG A 94 -6.97 -10.86 -1.22
C ARG A 94 -5.55 -11.16 -0.74
N VAL A 95 -4.60 -10.24 -0.94
CA VAL A 95 -3.24 -10.37 -0.39
C VAL A 95 -3.28 -10.47 1.13
N SER A 96 -4.06 -9.61 1.78
CA SER A 96 -4.22 -9.59 3.24
C SER A 96 -4.72 -10.93 3.78
N ASP A 97 -5.76 -11.51 3.15
CA ASP A 97 -6.34 -12.79 3.54
C ASP A 97 -5.36 -13.94 3.30
N GLN A 98 -4.70 -13.97 2.13
CA GLN A 98 -3.74 -15.00 1.76
C GLN A 98 -2.53 -15.02 2.70
N VAL A 99 -1.95 -13.85 2.98
CA VAL A 99 -0.81 -13.72 3.89
C VAL A 99 -1.22 -14.14 5.30
N THR A 100 -2.35 -13.65 5.81
CA THR A 100 -2.84 -14.01 7.16
C THR A 100 -3.01 -15.52 7.29
N THR A 101 -3.73 -16.14 6.37
CA THR A 101 -4.00 -17.58 6.42
C THR A 101 -2.71 -18.41 6.25
N SER A 102 -1.78 -17.95 5.41
CA SER A 102 -0.50 -18.63 5.22
C SER A 102 0.40 -18.50 6.45
N LEU A 103 0.38 -17.34 7.09
CA LEU A 103 1.21 -17.04 8.24
C LEU A 103 0.73 -17.79 9.48
N GLN A 104 -0.58 -17.85 9.71
CA GLN A 104 -1.19 -18.66 10.77
C GLN A 104 -0.85 -20.16 10.61
N LEU A 105 -0.99 -20.69 9.40
CA LEU A 105 -0.66 -22.10 9.13
C LEU A 105 0.82 -22.40 9.37
N ARG A 106 1.72 -21.58 8.83
CA ARG A 106 3.17 -21.77 8.98
C ARG A 106 3.62 -21.59 10.43
N HIS A 107 3.06 -20.62 11.14
CA HIS A 107 3.31 -20.41 12.57
C HIS A 107 2.91 -21.64 13.38
N ARG A 108 1.71 -22.19 13.15
CA ARG A 108 1.28 -23.43 13.80
C ARG A 108 2.25 -24.59 13.54
N GLN A 109 2.67 -24.76 12.28
CA GLN A 109 3.65 -25.80 11.93
C GLN A 109 5.03 -25.58 12.55
N TRP A 110 5.43 -24.31 12.78
CA TRP A 110 6.66 -23.96 13.47
C TRP A 110 6.60 -24.36 14.95
N VAL A 111 5.55 -23.95 15.66
CA VAL A 111 5.33 -24.25 17.08
C VAL A 111 5.20 -25.75 17.33
N GLU A 112 4.52 -26.47 16.44
CA GLU A 112 4.40 -27.94 16.51
C GLU A 112 5.69 -28.66 16.06
N HIS A 113 6.78 -27.93 15.76
CA HIS A 113 8.06 -28.43 15.24
C HIS A 113 7.95 -29.30 13.97
N LYS A 114 6.88 -29.14 13.19
CA LYS A 114 6.59 -29.92 11.98
C LYS A 114 7.32 -29.44 10.73
N LEU A 115 7.96 -28.27 10.78
CA LEU A 115 8.71 -27.72 9.64
C LEU A 115 10.10 -28.34 9.52
N ARG A 116 10.41 -28.87 8.33
CA ARG A 116 11.77 -29.27 7.94
C ARG A 116 12.67 -28.06 7.76
N SER A 117 14.00 -28.23 7.83
CA SER A 117 14.98 -27.12 7.72
C SER A 117 14.72 -26.16 6.54
N ARG A 118 14.52 -26.67 5.31
CA ARG A 118 14.18 -25.83 4.14
C ARG A 118 12.87 -25.06 4.31
N GLN A 119 11.86 -25.66 4.95
CA GLN A 119 10.57 -25.03 5.20
C GLN A 119 10.67 -23.96 6.29
N ARG A 120 11.54 -24.16 7.28
CA ARG A 120 11.90 -23.15 8.29
C ARG A 120 12.54 -21.93 7.63
N GLN A 121 13.54 -22.13 6.78
CA GLN A 121 14.16 -21.03 6.02
C GLN A 121 13.14 -20.27 5.14
N ASN A 122 12.24 -20.98 4.46
CA ASN A 122 11.18 -20.34 3.68
C ASN A 122 10.21 -19.54 4.56
N TYR A 123 9.90 -20.04 5.75
CA TYR A 123 9.05 -19.32 6.71
C TYR A 123 9.73 -18.05 7.22
N LEU A 124 11.02 -18.08 7.52
CA LEU A 124 11.80 -16.89 7.91
C LEU A 124 11.83 -15.84 6.78
N ARG A 125 12.02 -16.27 5.53
CA ARG A 125 11.93 -15.37 4.36
C ARG A 125 10.55 -14.74 4.22
N MET A 126 9.50 -15.54 4.39
CA MET A 126 8.12 -15.05 4.40
C MET A 126 7.92 -13.98 5.48
N LEU A 127 8.38 -14.21 6.71
CA LEU A 127 8.28 -13.24 7.79
C LEU A 127 8.93 -11.91 7.45
N ASN A 128 10.15 -11.94 6.90
CA ASN A 128 10.84 -10.71 6.48
C ASN A 128 10.08 -9.97 5.39
N SER A 129 9.56 -10.67 4.38
CA SER A 129 8.75 -10.03 3.34
C SER A 129 7.45 -9.46 3.89
N VAL A 130 6.80 -10.15 4.84
CA VAL A 130 5.57 -9.64 5.49
C VAL A 130 5.84 -8.37 6.29
N LYS A 131 6.97 -8.27 7.00
CA LYS A 131 7.37 -7.04 7.71
C LYS A 131 7.45 -5.84 6.76
N LEU A 132 7.93 -6.02 5.54
CA LEU A 132 7.97 -4.97 4.52
C LEU A 132 6.61 -4.74 3.84
N LEU A 133 5.89 -5.81 3.50
CA LEU A 133 4.61 -5.70 2.79
C LEU A 133 3.52 -5.03 3.64
N SER A 134 3.58 -5.18 4.96
CA SER A 134 2.60 -4.57 5.87
C SER A 134 2.52 -3.04 5.70
N PRO A 135 3.60 -2.25 5.91
CA PRO A 135 3.55 -0.81 5.72
C PRO A 135 3.25 -0.40 4.28
N VAL A 136 3.65 -1.20 3.28
CA VAL A 136 3.36 -0.91 1.87
C VAL A 136 1.87 -1.06 1.54
N LEU A 137 1.19 -2.06 2.11
CA LEU A 137 -0.25 -2.19 1.96
C LEU A 137 -1.00 -1.04 2.64
N HIS A 138 -0.55 -0.60 3.82
CA HIS A 138 -1.11 0.59 4.46
C HIS A 138 -0.91 1.84 3.59
N LEU A 139 0.30 2.04 3.06
CA LEU A 139 0.61 3.13 2.14
C LEU A 139 -0.27 3.09 0.88
N THR A 140 -0.49 1.91 0.32
CA THR A 140 -1.35 1.71 -0.85
C THR A 140 -2.80 2.06 -0.52
N LEU A 141 -3.31 1.64 0.64
CA LEU A 141 -4.68 1.98 1.08
C LEU A 141 -4.83 3.48 1.36
N LEU A 142 -3.81 4.13 1.91
CA LEU A 142 -3.79 5.58 2.08
C LEU A 142 -3.85 6.30 0.73
N LEU A 143 -3.03 5.89 -0.23
CA LEU A 143 -3.08 6.40 -1.60
C LEU A 143 -4.48 6.24 -2.19
N LEU A 144 -5.08 5.06 -2.07
CA LEU A 144 -6.44 4.83 -2.55
C LEU A 144 -7.45 5.76 -1.88
N ALA A 145 -7.38 5.92 -0.57
CA ALA A 145 -8.29 6.79 0.16
C ALA A 145 -8.18 8.24 -0.32
N LEU A 146 -6.96 8.80 -0.39
CA LEU A 146 -6.72 10.16 -0.88
C LEU A 146 -7.22 10.36 -2.32
N GLU A 147 -6.96 9.40 -3.21
CA GLU A 147 -7.40 9.48 -4.60
C GLU A 147 -8.92 9.31 -4.76
N VAL A 148 -9.56 8.52 -3.90
CA VAL A 148 -11.02 8.37 -3.86
C VAL A 148 -11.69 9.68 -3.41
N VAL A 149 -11.18 10.33 -2.37
CA VAL A 149 -11.70 11.64 -1.90
C VAL A 149 -11.53 12.71 -2.98
N SER A 150 -10.42 12.67 -3.73
CA SER A 150 -10.12 13.64 -4.79
C SER A 150 -10.61 13.23 -6.18
N VAL A 151 -11.47 12.20 -6.30
CA VAL A 151 -11.76 11.56 -7.59
C VAL A 151 -12.35 12.50 -8.63
N HIS A 152 -13.18 13.47 -8.21
CA HIS A 152 -13.80 14.44 -9.13
C HIS A 152 -12.79 15.41 -9.76
N ALA A 153 -11.61 15.58 -9.17
CA ALA A 153 -10.55 16.40 -9.75
C ALA A 153 -10.02 15.85 -11.09
N VAL A 154 -10.34 14.59 -11.44
CA VAL A 154 -10.00 14.00 -12.74
C VAL A 154 -10.59 14.78 -13.93
N GLN A 155 -11.68 15.52 -13.70
CA GLN A 155 -12.32 16.34 -14.73
C GLN A 155 -11.43 17.52 -15.16
N GLY A 156 -10.60 18.03 -14.24
CA GLY A 156 -9.65 19.10 -14.52
C GLY A 156 -8.40 18.65 -15.29
N LYS A 157 -8.18 17.35 -15.49
CA LYS A 157 -7.04 16.83 -16.26
C LYS A 157 -7.30 16.87 -17.75
N SER A 158 -6.29 17.31 -18.50
CA SER A 158 -6.23 17.14 -19.95
C SER A 158 -6.29 15.65 -20.34
N SER A 159 -6.62 15.37 -21.61
CA SER A 159 -6.71 13.99 -22.11
C SER A 159 -5.39 13.21 -21.91
N GLN A 160 -4.25 13.87 -22.16
CA GLN A 160 -2.93 13.26 -22.00
C GLN A 160 -2.60 12.95 -20.53
N GLU A 161 -2.81 13.91 -19.62
CA GLU A 161 -2.57 13.71 -18.19
C GLU A 161 -3.46 12.61 -17.60
N ARG A 162 -4.71 12.55 -18.07
CA ARG A 162 -5.66 11.50 -17.67
C ARG A 162 -5.19 10.12 -18.10
N HIS A 163 -4.70 9.98 -19.33
CA HIS A 163 -4.16 8.71 -19.83
C HIS A 163 -2.92 8.27 -19.05
N GLN A 164 -2.03 9.20 -18.72
CA GLN A 164 -0.87 8.93 -17.86
C GLN A 164 -1.28 8.50 -16.46
N TYR A 165 -2.27 9.18 -15.87
CA TYR A 165 -2.83 8.84 -14.57
C TYR A 165 -3.47 7.44 -14.53
N LEU A 166 -4.29 7.10 -15.53
CA LEU A 166 -4.88 5.76 -15.63
C LEU A 166 -3.83 4.68 -15.83
N ARG A 167 -2.77 4.94 -16.61
CA ARG A 167 -1.63 4.02 -16.76
C ARG A 167 -0.92 3.81 -15.42
N PHE A 168 -0.74 4.87 -14.63
CA PHE A 168 -0.18 4.78 -13.29
C PHE A 168 -1.04 3.90 -12.38
N LEU A 169 -2.35 4.15 -12.29
CA LEU A 169 -3.27 3.33 -11.48
C LEU A 169 -3.27 1.86 -11.92
N LYS A 170 -3.31 1.60 -13.24
CA LYS A 170 -3.22 0.23 -13.79
C LYS A 170 -1.89 -0.44 -13.42
N SER A 171 -0.81 0.32 -13.28
CA SER A 171 0.47 -0.22 -12.82
C SER A 171 0.45 -0.63 -11.34
N ILE A 172 -0.28 0.10 -10.49
CA ILE A 172 -0.52 -0.29 -9.09
C ILE A 172 -1.43 -1.52 -9.02
N LEU A 173 -2.47 -1.57 -9.85
CA LEU A 173 -3.32 -2.76 -9.96
C LEU A 173 -2.52 -4.00 -10.37
N GLN A 174 -1.69 -3.87 -11.40
CA GLN A 174 -0.82 -4.96 -11.84
C GLN A 174 0.15 -5.39 -10.72
N TYR A 175 0.66 -4.44 -9.93
CA TYR A 175 1.48 -4.73 -8.76
C TYR A 175 0.72 -5.57 -7.73
N THR A 176 -0.51 -5.18 -7.37
CA THR A 176 -1.29 -5.92 -6.36
C THR A 176 -1.75 -7.29 -6.86
N GLU A 177 -2.07 -7.44 -8.14
CA GLU A 177 -2.33 -8.75 -8.77
C GLU A 177 -1.09 -9.67 -8.73
N ASN A 178 0.08 -9.11 -9.00
CA ASN A 178 1.34 -9.84 -8.91
C ASN A 178 1.65 -10.26 -7.47
N LEU A 179 1.35 -9.40 -6.49
CA LEU A 179 1.45 -9.77 -5.08
C LEU A 179 0.57 -10.98 -4.76
N VAL A 180 -0.71 -11.00 -5.17
CA VAL A 180 -1.60 -12.17 -4.98
C VAL A 180 -0.99 -13.44 -5.58
N SER A 181 -0.37 -13.33 -6.75
CA SER A 181 0.32 -14.46 -7.38
C SER A 181 1.54 -14.92 -6.59
N TYR A 182 2.31 -14.00 -6.00
CA TYR A 182 3.60 -14.30 -5.37
C TYR A 182 3.49 -14.70 -3.90
N THR A 183 2.46 -14.21 -3.19
CA THR A 183 2.13 -14.60 -1.82
C THR A 183 1.31 -15.89 -1.76
N ASN A 184 1.02 -16.51 -2.91
CA ASN A 184 0.43 -17.84 -2.97
C ASN A 184 1.37 -18.88 -2.32
N ARG A 185 0.78 -19.74 -1.48
CA ARG A 185 1.42 -20.81 -0.71
C ARG A 185 2.35 -21.72 -1.53
N GLU A 186 2.02 -21.95 -2.79
CA GLU A 186 2.72 -22.91 -3.65
C GLU A 186 3.96 -22.33 -4.33
N LYS A 187 4.00 -21.01 -4.54
CA LYS A 187 5.02 -20.37 -5.40
C LYS A 187 6.31 -19.99 -4.67
N ASN A 188 6.27 -19.81 -3.35
CA ASN A 188 7.44 -19.47 -2.51
C ASN A 188 8.28 -18.29 -3.05
N LYS A 189 7.63 -17.26 -3.61
CA LYS A 189 8.28 -16.10 -4.28
C LYS A 189 8.43 -14.87 -3.38
N TRP A 190 8.70 -15.10 -2.10
CA TRP A 190 8.76 -14.04 -1.08
C TRP A 190 9.93 -13.07 -1.29
N ASN A 191 11.01 -13.48 -1.96
CA ASN A 191 12.12 -12.56 -2.25
C ASN A 191 11.77 -11.64 -3.43
N GLU A 192 11.09 -12.18 -4.43
CA GLU A 192 10.64 -11.46 -5.62
C GLU A 192 9.59 -10.39 -5.27
N THR A 193 8.81 -10.59 -4.20
CA THR A 193 7.90 -9.54 -3.71
C THR A 193 8.63 -8.28 -3.27
N ILE A 194 9.87 -8.38 -2.77
CA ILE A 194 10.66 -7.21 -2.35
C ILE A 194 11.04 -6.36 -3.56
N LYS A 195 11.59 -7.00 -4.61
CA LYS A 195 11.95 -6.32 -5.87
C LYS A 195 10.76 -5.65 -6.55
N LEU A 196 9.64 -6.38 -6.60
CA LEU A 196 8.38 -5.89 -7.14
C LEU A 196 7.88 -4.67 -6.35
N THR A 197 8.04 -4.70 -5.02
CA THR A 197 7.67 -3.62 -4.11
C THR A 197 8.55 -2.39 -4.28
N HIS A 198 9.86 -2.56 -4.38
CA HIS A 198 10.78 -1.46 -4.65
C HIS A 198 10.40 -0.71 -5.94
N ALA A 199 10.10 -1.44 -7.01
CA ALA A 199 9.73 -0.85 -8.30
C ALA A 199 8.42 -0.05 -8.24
N VAL A 200 7.39 -0.52 -7.52
CA VAL A 200 6.14 0.23 -7.38
C VAL A 200 6.32 1.47 -6.50
N LEU A 201 7.12 1.38 -5.44
CA LEU A 201 7.40 2.52 -4.56
C LEU A 201 8.10 3.65 -5.30
N LEU A 202 9.10 3.33 -6.14
CA LEU A 202 9.74 4.32 -7.01
C LEU A 202 8.73 4.99 -7.94
N ARG A 203 7.82 4.22 -8.54
CA ARG A 203 6.78 4.79 -9.41
C ARG A 203 5.82 5.71 -8.65
N ILE A 204 5.39 5.32 -7.45
CA ILE A 204 4.54 6.15 -6.60
C ILE A 204 5.27 7.45 -6.27
N LEU A 205 6.52 7.37 -5.82
CA LEU A 205 7.33 8.56 -5.49
C LEU A 205 7.50 9.48 -6.71
N THR A 206 7.93 8.95 -7.87
CA THR A 206 8.12 9.77 -9.08
C THR A 206 6.83 10.43 -9.56
N PHE A 207 5.71 9.73 -9.49
CA PHE A 207 4.41 10.28 -9.88
C PHE A 207 3.92 11.36 -8.90
N SER A 208 4.27 11.18 -7.63
CA SER A 208 3.98 12.10 -6.54
C SER A 208 4.80 13.40 -6.66
N GLU A 209 6.13 13.29 -6.86
CA GLU A 209 7.05 14.41 -7.08
C GLU A 209 6.63 15.29 -8.28
N LYS A 210 6.13 14.67 -9.36
CA LYS A 210 5.63 15.38 -10.55
C LYS A 210 4.26 16.04 -10.35
N LYS A 211 3.69 15.96 -9.15
CA LYS A 211 2.36 16.46 -8.78
C LYS A 211 1.23 15.94 -9.68
N GLN A 212 1.32 14.68 -10.13
CA GLN A 212 0.38 14.12 -11.11
C GLN A 212 -0.85 13.39 -10.51
N MET A 213 -0.85 13.12 -9.20
CA MET A 213 -1.97 12.52 -8.45
C MET A 213 -3.20 13.45 -8.37
N LEU A 214 -4.39 12.89 -8.11
CA LEU A 214 -5.62 13.71 -8.00
C LEU A 214 -5.62 14.55 -6.73
N MET A 215 -5.10 14.03 -5.62
CA MET A 215 -4.99 14.77 -4.36
C MET A 215 -4.19 16.09 -4.47
N HIS A 216 -3.30 16.18 -5.46
CA HIS A 216 -2.52 17.39 -5.74
C HIS A 216 -3.37 18.49 -6.39
N LEU A 217 -4.37 18.11 -7.18
CA LEU A 217 -5.24 19.06 -7.85
C LEU A 217 -6.23 19.70 -6.87
N THR A 218 -6.73 18.95 -5.89
CA THR A 218 -7.68 19.45 -4.91
C THR A 218 -7.10 20.51 -3.97
N LYS A 219 -5.81 20.42 -3.62
CA LYS A 219 -5.13 21.40 -2.76
C LYS A 219 -4.83 22.73 -3.47
N ASN A 220 -4.60 22.69 -4.78
CA ASN A 220 -4.36 23.91 -5.56
C ASN A 220 -5.65 24.73 -5.73
N SER A 221 -6.81 24.06 -5.75
CA SER A 221 -8.12 24.72 -5.83
C SER A 221 -8.49 25.47 -4.55
N THR A 222 -8.20 24.93 -3.37
CA THR A 222 -8.48 25.61 -2.09
C THR A 222 -7.62 26.85 -1.89
N ASN A 223 -6.34 26.83 -2.29
CA ASN A 223 -5.45 28.00 -2.16
C ASN A 223 -5.84 29.18 -3.08
N GLN A 224 -6.67 28.99 -4.11
CA GLN A 224 -7.14 30.08 -4.97
C GLN A 224 -8.42 30.74 -4.45
N VAL A 225 -9.22 30.04 -3.64
CA VAL A 225 -10.50 30.56 -3.11
C VAL A 225 -10.26 31.53 -1.95
N ASP A 226 -9.15 31.39 -1.21
CA ASP A 226 -8.83 32.26 -0.07
C ASP A 226 -8.20 33.61 -0.47
N THR A 227 -8.10 33.92 -1.77
CA THR A 227 -7.53 35.18 -2.28
C THR A 227 -8.49 36.01 -3.14
N SER A 228 -9.81 35.77 -3.05
CA SER A 228 -10.83 36.57 -3.75
C SER A 228 -11.77 37.29 -2.80
#